data_AF-A0AB39EAU3-F1
#
_entry.id   AF-A0AB39EAU3-F1
#
_cell.length_a   1.000
_cell.length_b   1.000
_cell.length_c   1.000
_cell.angle_alpha   90.00
_cell.angle_beta   90.00
_cell.angle_gamma   90.00
#
_symmetry.space_group_name_H-M   'P 1'
#
loop_
_entity.id
_entity.type
_entity.pdbx_description
1 polymer ?
#
loop_
_entity_poly.entity_id
_entity_poly.type
_entity_poly.pdbx_seq_one_letter_code
_entity_poly.pdbx_strand_id
1 'polypeptide(L)'
;MRTPSLFTPPPNMTDAMRRTRRHMLARTGLAWLVMMQVMMLAFPGYLRHGARAPEAQQSLEQAIVLMNWLSLILCVPLILYCAWPVWRGAWRALSQRCIGMDVPVALGILAAFVPSVVATWRDAGEVYFDSVSMFVAFLLTARFLETCARQAVNGQPHESWDAVLLHSADRLAFWFVCVQILLAIMVGLYWWAVQPGQAVAVTVALLVMSCPCAMSMSVPSALAARHAVRLRAGAAGPGGSASLDKATRRIARQNLYGSLAWHLLMAPLAAIGWVQPWVAALTMLFSSLAVAANAWRLTRRAGDGVASGRGAAQPA
;
A
#
# COMPACT_ATOMS: atom_id res chain seq x y z
N MET A 1 15.44 2.30 -28.32
CA MET A 1 14.24 1.59 -27.82
C MET A 1 13.95 2.05 -26.40
N ARG A 2 12.77 2.62 -26.13
CA ARG A 2 12.39 3.08 -24.78
C ARG A 2 12.35 1.88 -23.83
N THR A 3 12.88 2.05 -22.62
CA THR A 3 12.86 1.01 -21.58
C THR A 3 11.42 0.59 -21.31
N PRO A 4 11.10 -0.72 -21.29
CA PRO A 4 9.78 -1.16 -20.82
C PRO A 4 9.61 -0.68 -19.38
N SER A 5 8.68 0.27 -19.20
CA SER A 5 8.33 0.78 -17.88
C SER A 5 7.47 -0.25 -17.18
N LEU A 6 7.51 -0.28 -15.85
CA LEU A 6 6.57 -1.08 -15.04
C LEU A 6 5.10 -0.77 -15.41
N PHE A 7 4.84 0.43 -15.92
CA PHE A 7 3.52 0.89 -16.34
C PHE A 7 3.19 0.56 -17.80
N THR A 8 4.12 0.01 -18.58
CA THR A 8 3.84 -0.39 -19.96
C THR A 8 2.91 -1.62 -19.95
N PRO A 9 1.70 -1.54 -20.54
CA PRO A 9 0.83 -2.70 -20.63
C PRO A 9 1.51 -3.83 -21.44
N PRO A 10 1.46 -5.10 -20.99
CA PRO A 10 2.00 -6.20 -21.77
C PRO A 10 1.30 -6.31 -23.14
N PRO A 11 2.02 -6.71 -24.20
CA PRO A 11 1.47 -6.76 -25.55
C PRO A 11 0.24 -7.68 -25.68
N ASN A 12 0.17 -8.72 -24.84
CA ASN A 12 -0.82 -9.79 -24.89
C ASN A 12 -2.02 -9.57 -23.96
N MET A 13 -2.28 -8.33 -23.48
CA MET A 13 -3.39 -8.07 -22.55
C MET A 13 -4.76 -8.31 -23.21
N THR A 14 -5.62 -9.11 -22.56
CA THR A 14 -7.03 -9.23 -22.93
C THR A 14 -7.79 -7.94 -22.61
N ASP A 15 -8.92 -7.71 -23.30
CA ASP A 15 -9.75 -6.51 -23.07
C ASP A 15 -10.33 -6.45 -21.66
N ALA A 16 -10.59 -7.61 -21.05
CA ALA A 16 -11.00 -7.70 -19.65
C ALA A 16 -9.91 -7.13 -18.72
N MET A 17 -8.65 -7.53 -18.92
CA MET A 17 -7.51 -7.02 -18.13
C MET A 17 -7.32 -5.51 -18.32
N ARG A 18 -7.49 -5.00 -19.54
CA ARG A 18 -7.39 -3.55 -19.82
C ARG A 18 -8.48 -2.77 -19.09
N ARG A 19 -9.73 -3.26 -19.10
CA ARG A 19 -10.84 -2.65 -18.36
C ARG A 19 -10.59 -2.65 -16.86
N THR A 20 -10.16 -3.78 -16.28
CA THR A 20 -9.81 -3.86 -14.85
C THR A 20 -8.75 -2.84 -14.46
N ARG A 21 -7.67 -2.72 -15.27
CA ARG A 21 -6.60 -1.76 -15.02
C ARG A 21 -7.09 -0.31 -15.09
N ARG A 22 -7.92 0.04 -16.08
CA ARG A 22 -8.52 1.38 -16.19
C ARG A 22 -9.41 1.72 -14.99
N HIS A 23 -10.24 0.77 -14.55
CA HIS A 23 -11.07 0.97 -13.36
C HIS A 23 -10.24 1.15 -12.09
N MET A 24 -9.15 0.40 -11.92
CA MET A 24 -8.25 0.61 -10.77
C MET A 24 -7.59 1.99 -10.80
N LEU A 25 -7.15 2.44 -11.98
CA LEU A 25 -6.57 3.78 -12.13
C LEU A 25 -7.59 4.87 -11.81
N ALA A 26 -8.83 4.75 -12.33
CA ALA A 26 -9.91 5.69 -12.06
C ALA A 26 -10.27 5.76 -10.56
N ARG A 27 -10.41 4.61 -9.89
CA ARG A 27 -10.64 4.55 -8.44
C ARG A 27 -9.50 5.17 -7.64
N THR A 28 -8.26 4.93 -8.05
CA THR A 28 -7.08 5.53 -7.40
C THR A 28 -7.10 7.05 -7.58
N GLY A 29 -7.32 7.56 -8.80
CA GLY A 29 -7.40 8.99 -9.06
C GLY A 29 -8.53 9.67 -8.28
N LEU A 30 -9.72 9.08 -8.26
CA LEU A 30 -10.84 9.57 -7.48
C LEU A 30 -10.53 9.56 -5.97
N ALA A 31 -9.89 8.50 -5.46
CA ALA A 31 -9.51 8.42 -4.06
C ALA A 31 -8.54 9.53 -3.65
N TRP A 32 -7.57 9.87 -4.49
CA TRP A 32 -6.65 10.98 -4.26
C TRP A 32 -7.35 12.35 -4.28
N LEU A 33 -8.29 12.55 -5.20
CA LEU A 33 -9.10 13.78 -5.23
C LEU A 33 -9.91 13.94 -3.95
N VAL A 34 -10.61 12.88 -3.52
CA VAL A 34 -11.38 12.90 -2.27
C VAL A 34 -10.47 13.12 -1.07
N MET A 35 -9.34 12.42 -0.98
CA MET A 35 -8.36 12.60 0.10
C MET A 35 -7.91 14.06 0.22
N MET A 36 -7.62 14.73 -0.89
CA MET A 36 -7.21 16.14 -0.89
C MET A 36 -8.31 17.05 -0.34
N GLN A 37 -9.57 16.81 -0.73
CA GLN A 37 -10.70 17.59 -0.22
C GLN A 37 -10.95 17.33 1.26
N VAL A 38 -10.96 16.07 1.70
CA VAL A 38 -11.20 15.70 3.11
C VAL A 38 -10.09 16.23 4.02
N MET A 39 -8.82 16.18 3.59
CA MET A 39 -7.71 16.78 4.34
C MET A 39 -7.87 18.30 4.50
N MET A 40 -8.34 18.99 3.45
CA MET A 40 -8.62 20.42 3.54
C MET A 40 -9.77 20.71 4.53
N LEU A 41 -10.83 19.90 4.49
CA LEU A 41 -11.99 20.03 5.39
C LEU A 41 -11.65 19.66 6.84
N ALA A 42 -10.64 18.82 7.07
CA ALA A 42 -10.18 18.46 8.42
C ALA A 42 -9.35 19.57 9.11
N PHE A 43 -8.90 20.59 8.37
CA PHE A 43 -8.03 21.65 8.88
C PHE A 43 -8.57 22.39 10.13
N PRO A 44 -9.85 22.77 10.21
CA PRO A 44 -10.40 23.41 11.42
C PRO A 44 -10.27 22.56 12.68
N GLY A 45 -10.35 21.22 12.55
CA GLY A 45 -10.17 20.30 13.67
C GLY A 45 -8.76 20.37 14.28
N TYR A 46 -7.73 20.58 13.46
CA TYR A 46 -6.36 20.75 13.93
C TYR A 46 -6.13 22.09 14.63
N LEU A 47 -6.86 23.13 14.23
CA LEU A 47 -6.77 24.46 14.85
C LEU A 47 -7.49 24.58 16.20
N ARG A 48 -8.28 23.57 16.60
CA ARG A 48 -9.06 23.55 17.84
C ARG A 48 -8.25 23.88 19.10
N HIS A 49 -6.97 23.52 19.13
CA HIS A 49 -6.08 23.72 20.29
C HIS A 49 -5.43 25.12 20.32
N GLY A 50 -5.50 25.90 19.23
CA GLY A 50 -4.85 27.21 19.08
C GLY A 50 -5.76 28.42 19.35
N ALA A 51 -7.09 28.25 19.28
CA ALA A 51 -8.05 29.33 19.50
C ALA A 51 -8.29 29.56 21.00
N ARG A 52 -7.74 30.65 21.55
CA ARG A 52 -7.89 31.02 22.98
C ARG A 52 -9.03 32.00 23.28
N ALA A 53 -9.60 32.64 22.25
CA ALA A 53 -10.70 33.61 22.42
C ALA A 53 -12.07 32.90 22.38
N PRO A 54 -13.00 33.18 23.31
CA PRO A 54 -14.27 32.45 23.43
C PRO A 54 -15.17 32.53 22.17
N GLU A 55 -15.23 33.68 21.53
CA GLU A 55 -16.04 33.90 20.31
C GLU A 55 -15.45 33.19 19.07
N ALA A 56 -14.12 33.18 18.97
CA ALA A 56 -13.40 32.45 17.93
C ALA A 56 -13.55 30.93 18.12
N GLN A 57 -13.70 30.46 19.36
CA GLN A 57 -13.90 29.05 19.66
C GLN A 57 -15.30 28.57 19.28
N GLN A 58 -16.35 29.36 19.52
CA GLN A 58 -17.73 28.99 19.17
C GLN A 58 -17.96 28.91 17.64
N SER A 59 -17.43 29.88 16.89
CA SER A 59 -17.47 29.86 15.41
C SER A 59 -16.65 28.71 14.82
N LEU A 60 -15.51 28.36 15.44
CA LEU A 60 -14.69 27.23 15.04
C LEU A 60 -15.38 25.88 15.27
N GLU A 61 -16.06 25.69 16.41
CA GLU A 61 -16.81 24.46 16.69
C GLU A 61 -17.96 24.24 15.69
N GLN A 62 -18.71 25.30 15.34
CA GLN A 62 -19.73 25.22 14.29
C GLN A 62 -19.15 24.86 12.92
N ALA A 63 -18.00 25.44 12.57
CA ALA A 63 -17.29 25.10 11.35
C ALA A 63 -16.83 23.64 11.35
N ILE A 64 -16.28 23.14 12.47
CA ILE A 64 -15.84 21.73 12.61
C ILE A 64 -17.00 20.78 12.36
N VAL A 65 -18.17 21.01 12.98
CA VAL A 65 -19.35 20.15 12.79
C VAL A 65 -19.77 20.13 11.32
N LEU A 66 -19.88 21.31 10.68
CA LEU A 66 -20.24 21.39 9.27
C LEU A 66 -19.22 20.67 8.36
N MET A 67 -17.92 20.88 8.60
CA MET A 67 -16.86 20.22 7.84
C MET A 67 -16.83 18.71 8.06
N ASN A 68 -17.19 18.20 9.24
CA ASN A 68 -17.31 16.77 9.51
C ASN A 68 -18.44 16.14 8.70
N TRP A 69 -19.59 16.81 8.59
CA TRP A 69 -20.69 16.37 7.73
C TRP A 69 -20.30 16.36 6.25
N LEU A 70 -19.61 17.39 5.76
CA LEU A 70 -19.09 17.40 4.38
C LEU A 70 -18.07 16.27 4.17
N SER A 71 -17.17 16.05 5.12
CA SER A 71 -16.18 14.98 5.08
C SER A 71 -16.83 13.59 5.06
N LEU A 72 -17.92 13.40 5.82
CA LEU A 72 -18.74 12.19 5.77
C LEU A 72 -19.33 11.96 4.38
N ILE A 73 -19.98 12.99 3.81
CA ILE A 73 -20.58 12.92 2.46
C ILE A 73 -19.54 12.53 1.40
N LEU A 74 -18.31 13.06 1.49
CA LEU A 74 -17.23 12.72 0.58
C LEU A 74 -16.62 11.33 0.85
N CYS A 75 -16.55 10.90 2.11
CA CYS A 75 -16.01 9.59 2.48
C CYS A 75 -16.93 8.42 2.13
N VAL A 76 -18.25 8.61 2.11
CA VAL A 76 -19.20 7.56 1.72
C VAL A 76 -18.92 6.98 0.32
N PRO A 77 -18.87 7.78 -0.77
CA PRO A 77 -18.56 7.24 -2.10
C PRO A 77 -17.13 6.71 -2.18
N LEU A 78 -16.19 7.29 -1.43
CA LEU A 78 -14.83 6.77 -1.36
C LEU A 78 -14.80 5.33 -0.82
N ILE A 79 -15.48 5.09 0.30
CA ILE A 79 -15.51 3.79 0.95
C ILE A 79 -16.34 2.80 0.13
N LEU A 80 -17.50 3.19 -0.39
CA LEU A 80 -18.37 2.28 -1.14
C LEU A 80 -17.82 1.95 -2.53
N TYR A 81 -17.31 2.94 -3.28
CA TYR A 81 -16.87 2.76 -4.66
C TYR A 81 -15.36 2.52 -4.79
N CYS A 82 -14.51 3.36 -4.18
CA CYS A 82 -13.06 3.26 -4.34
C CYS A 82 -12.51 2.03 -3.59
N ALA A 83 -12.97 1.79 -2.36
CA ALA A 83 -12.55 0.62 -1.58
C ALA A 83 -13.27 -0.70 -1.95
N TRP A 84 -14.14 -0.70 -2.97
CA TRP A 84 -14.78 -1.92 -3.50
C TRP A 84 -13.86 -3.13 -3.74
N PRO A 85 -12.64 -2.98 -4.29
CA PRO A 85 -11.72 -4.11 -4.46
C PRO A 85 -11.33 -4.76 -3.12
N VAL A 86 -11.22 -3.97 -2.05
CA VAL A 86 -10.92 -4.45 -0.69
C VAL A 86 -12.11 -5.21 -0.14
N TRP A 87 -13.33 -4.66 -0.22
CA TRP A 87 -14.56 -5.33 0.23
C TRP A 87 -14.76 -6.68 -0.46
N ARG A 88 -14.64 -6.69 -1.79
CA ARG A 88 -14.79 -7.92 -2.58
C ARG A 88 -13.69 -8.95 -2.27
N GLY A 89 -12.49 -8.49 -1.94
CA GLY A 89 -11.39 -9.34 -1.52
C GLY A 89 -11.63 -9.97 -0.15
N ALA A 90 -12.01 -9.14 0.83
CA ALA A 90 -12.29 -9.56 2.20
C ALA A 90 -13.47 -10.55 2.24
N TRP A 91 -14.53 -10.26 1.47
CA TRP A 91 -15.69 -11.14 1.36
C TRP A 91 -15.31 -12.52 0.81
N ARG A 92 -14.55 -12.57 -0.30
CA ARG A 92 -14.08 -13.85 -0.87
C ARG A 92 -13.18 -14.62 0.08
N ALA A 93 -12.26 -13.94 0.75
CA ALA A 93 -11.36 -14.54 1.73
C ALA A 93 -12.15 -15.18 2.88
N LEU A 94 -13.13 -14.45 3.42
CA LEU A 94 -14.01 -14.93 4.48
C LEU A 94 -14.87 -16.12 4.03
N SER A 95 -15.47 -16.05 2.83
CA SER A 95 -16.24 -17.17 2.26
C SER A 95 -15.41 -18.43 2.04
N GLN A 96 -14.12 -18.29 1.75
CA GLN A 96 -13.20 -19.41 1.52
C GLN A 96 -12.50 -19.88 2.81
N ARG A 97 -12.83 -19.31 3.97
CA ARG A 97 -12.17 -19.57 5.28
C ARG A 97 -10.65 -19.40 5.24
N CYS A 98 -10.16 -18.49 4.39
CA CYS A 98 -8.75 -18.13 4.28
C CYS A 98 -8.57 -16.68 4.74
N ILE A 99 -7.56 -16.39 5.55
CA ILE A 99 -7.25 -15.00 5.92
C ILE A 99 -6.51 -14.32 4.77
N GLY A 100 -7.27 -13.70 3.87
CA GLY A 100 -6.71 -12.90 2.77
C GLY A 100 -6.20 -11.55 3.26
N MET A 101 -5.23 -10.98 2.55
CA MET A 101 -4.66 -9.64 2.79
C MET A 101 -5.70 -8.50 2.84
N ASP A 102 -6.91 -8.76 2.33
CA ASP A 102 -8.00 -7.80 2.27
C ASP A 102 -8.76 -7.65 3.59
N VAL A 103 -8.77 -8.68 4.44
CA VAL A 103 -9.56 -8.72 5.68
C VAL A 103 -9.06 -7.69 6.72
N PRO A 104 -7.76 -7.64 7.07
CA PRO A 104 -7.27 -6.66 8.05
C PRO A 104 -7.50 -5.22 7.58
N VAL A 105 -7.30 -4.99 6.28
CA VAL A 105 -7.47 -3.68 5.66
C VAL A 105 -8.93 -3.24 5.72
N ALA A 106 -9.87 -4.13 5.37
CA ALA A 106 -11.29 -3.87 5.48
C ALA A 106 -11.69 -3.54 6.93
N LEU A 107 -11.18 -4.32 7.90
CA LEU A 107 -11.38 -4.07 9.32
C LEU A 107 -10.82 -2.71 9.75
N GLY A 108 -9.63 -2.33 9.29
CA GLY A 108 -9.05 -1.01 9.58
C GLY A 108 -9.90 0.15 9.04
N ILE A 109 -10.41 0.05 7.82
CA ILE A 109 -11.32 1.05 7.24
C ILE A 109 -12.60 1.16 8.10
N LEU A 110 -13.22 0.02 8.47
CA LEU A 110 -14.43 0.03 9.30
C LEU A 110 -14.17 0.54 10.72
N ALA A 111 -13.06 0.13 11.34
CA ALA A 111 -12.69 0.52 12.69
C ALA A 111 -12.41 2.01 12.82
N ALA A 112 -12.00 2.67 11.74
CA ALA A 112 -11.84 4.13 11.70
C ALA A 112 -13.11 4.85 11.26
N PHE A 113 -13.83 4.33 10.25
CA PHE A 113 -15.00 4.98 9.69
C PHE A 113 -16.22 4.94 10.61
N VAL A 114 -16.55 3.78 11.19
CA VAL A 114 -17.77 3.62 11.99
C VAL A 114 -17.78 4.52 13.23
N PRO A 115 -16.70 4.57 14.06
CA PRO A 115 -16.64 5.52 15.17
C PRO A 115 -16.70 6.98 14.71
N SER A 116 -16.10 7.31 13.56
CA SER A 116 -16.14 8.66 12.99
C SER A 116 -17.56 9.08 12.58
N VAL A 117 -18.36 8.17 12.01
CA VAL A 117 -19.78 8.43 11.71
C VAL A 117 -20.56 8.64 13.00
N VAL A 118 -20.35 7.79 14.01
CA VAL A 118 -21.03 7.91 15.31
C VAL A 118 -20.65 9.22 16.00
N ALA A 119 -19.38 9.64 15.95
CA ALA A 119 -18.92 10.90 16.52
C ALA A 119 -19.52 12.12 15.79
N THR A 120 -19.65 12.04 14.46
CA THR A 120 -20.29 13.07 13.65
C THR A 120 -21.79 13.20 13.96
N TRP A 121 -22.48 12.09 14.21
CA TRP A 121 -23.90 12.12 14.58
C TRP A 121 -24.19 12.56 16.00
N ARG A 122 -23.24 12.35 16.93
CA ARG A 122 -23.38 12.76 18.33
C ARG A 122 -22.83 14.16 18.59
N ASP A 123 -22.28 14.80 17.55
CA ASP A 123 -21.49 16.05 17.65
C ASP A 123 -20.42 15.97 18.75
N ALA A 124 -19.90 14.76 19.01
CA ALA A 124 -19.07 14.47 20.16
C ALA A 124 -18.05 13.37 19.82
N GLY A 125 -16.77 13.66 20.09
CA GLY A 125 -15.65 12.75 19.87
C GLY A 125 -14.75 13.17 18.71
N GLU A 126 -13.67 12.41 18.54
CA GLU A 126 -12.73 12.62 17.44
C GLU A 126 -13.19 11.88 16.18
N VAL A 127 -12.92 12.51 15.04
CA VAL A 127 -13.32 12.05 13.71
C VAL A 127 -12.06 11.79 12.90
N TYR A 128 -12.01 10.66 12.20
CA TYR A 128 -10.83 10.17 11.49
C TYR A 128 -11.07 10.01 9.97
N PHE A 129 -12.00 10.78 9.40
CA PHE A 129 -12.31 10.73 7.95
C PHE A 129 -11.10 11.02 7.07
N ASP A 130 -10.25 11.95 7.50
CA ASP A 130 -9.00 12.31 6.84
C ASP A 130 -8.03 11.14 6.79
N SER A 131 -7.85 10.45 7.92
CA SER A 131 -7.02 9.26 8.06
C SER A 131 -7.54 8.09 7.21
N VAL A 132 -8.87 7.87 7.20
CA VAL A 132 -9.50 6.85 6.34
C VAL A 132 -9.28 7.17 4.87
N SER A 133 -9.50 8.42 4.47
CA SER A 133 -9.40 8.81 3.06
C SER A 133 -7.97 8.69 2.53
N MET A 134 -7.00 9.11 3.33
CA MET A 134 -5.57 8.95 3.06
C MET A 134 -5.18 7.48 2.97
N PHE A 135 -5.62 6.67 3.93
CA PHE A 135 -5.35 5.24 3.92
C PHE A 135 -5.85 4.57 2.64
N VAL A 136 -7.10 4.83 2.25
CA VAL A 136 -7.67 4.25 1.01
C VAL A 136 -6.88 4.72 -0.23
N ALA A 137 -6.54 6.00 -0.32
CA ALA A 137 -5.80 6.54 -1.46
C ALA A 137 -4.42 5.88 -1.61
N PHE A 138 -3.63 5.81 -0.53
CA PHE A 138 -2.29 5.20 -0.56
C PHE A 138 -2.32 3.69 -0.73
N LEU A 139 -3.28 3.00 -0.10
CA LEU A 139 -3.47 1.57 -0.29
C LEU A 139 -3.79 1.23 -1.75
N LEU A 140 -4.71 1.98 -2.37
CA LEU A 140 -5.06 1.76 -3.78
C LEU A 140 -3.87 2.01 -4.70
N THR A 141 -3.05 3.03 -4.41
CA THR A 141 -1.79 3.26 -5.12
C THR A 141 -0.84 2.06 -4.97
N ALA A 142 -0.60 1.58 -3.75
CA ALA A 142 0.26 0.42 -3.52
C ALA A 142 -0.24 -0.83 -4.25
N ARG A 143 -1.56 -1.09 -4.22
CA ARG A 143 -2.18 -2.20 -4.95
C ARG A 143 -2.12 -2.05 -6.46
N PHE A 144 -2.24 -0.83 -6.97
CA PHE A 144 -2.05 -0.58 -8.39
C PHE A 144 -0.62 -0.90 -8.82
N LEU A 145 0.39 -0.49 -8.04
CA LEU A 145 1.80 -0.85 -8.26
C LEU A 145 2.02 -2.37 -8.21
N GLU A 146 1.44 -3.05 -7.20
CA GLU A 146 1.51 -4.50 -7.09
C GLU A 146 0.89 -5.19 -8.31
N THR A 147 -0.27 -4.72 -8.77
CA THR A 147 -0.97 -5.25 -9.95
C THR A 147 -0.12 -5.10 -11.20
N CYS A 148 0.50 -3.93 -11.41
CA CYS A 148 1.43 -3.72 -12.51
C CYS A 148 2.65 -4.65 -12.42
N ALA A 149 3.23 -4.83 -11.23
CA ALA A 149 4.36 -5.73 -11.03
C ALA A 149 4.01 -7.19 -11.33
N ARG A 150 2.86 -7.67 -10.86
CA ARG A 150 2.40 -9.05 -11.14
C ARG A 150 2.06 -9.23 -12.62
N GLN A 151 1.40 -8.25 -13.25
CA GLN A 151 1.07 -8.29 -14.68
C GLN A 151 2.30 -8.29 -15.59
N ALA A 152 3.39 -7.63 -15.19
CA ALA A 152 4.63 -7.60 -15.97
C ALA A 152 5.32 -8.98 -16.05
N VAL A 153 5.05 -9.86 -15.08
CA VAL A 153 5.62 -11.21 -15.02
C VAL A 153 4.64 -12.26 -15.58
N ASN A 154 3.34 -11.95 -15.61
CA ASN A 154 2.32 -12.90 -16.04
C ASN A 154 2.49 -13.33 -17.51
N GLY A 155 2.50 -14.64 -17.78
CA GLY A 155 2.68 -15.21 -19.12
C GLY A 155 4.13 -15.30 -19.59
N GLN A 156 5.11 -15.03 -18.71
CA GLN A 156 6.53 -15.22 -19.02
C GLN A 156 6.99 -16.64 -18.68
N PRO A 157 8.04 -17.17 -19.35
CA PRO A 157 8.67 -18.41 -18.94
C PRO A 157 9.18 -18.27 -17.50
N HIS A 158 8.61 -19.08 -16.60
CA HIS A 158 8.99 -19.13 -15.21
C HIS A 158 10.02 -20.23 -15.00
N GLU A 159 11.12 -19.87 -14.37
CA GLU A 159 12.01 -20.88 -13.80
C GLU A 159 11.28 -21.55 -12.61
N SER A 160 11.55 -22.83 -12.35
CA SER A 160 10.90 -23.58 -11.26
C SER A 160 11.05 -22.89 -9.89
N TRP A 161 12.13 -22.16 -9.69
CA TRP A 161 12.39 -21.42 -8.45
C TRP A 161 11.62 -20.11 -8.34
N ASP A 162 11.11 -19.53 -9.43
CA ASP A 162 10.31 -18.29 -9.39
C ASP A 162 9.03 -18.54 -8.58
N ALA A 163 8.38 -19.67 -8.82
CA ALA A 163 7.19 -20.11 -8.09
C ALA A 163 7.47 -20.35 -6.60
N VAL A 164 8.61 -20.97 -6.27
CA VAL A 164 9.03 -21.19 -4.88
C VAL A 164 9.25 -19.88 -4.15
N LEU A 165 9.89 -18.90 -4.80
CA LEU A 165 10.13 -17.58 -4.22
C LEU A 165 8.82 -16.82 -4.00
N LEU A 166 7.92 -16.82 -4.99
CA LEU A 166 6.59 -16.20 -4.92
C LEU A 166 5.78 -16.80 -3.77
N HIS A 167 5.69 -18.13 -3.72
CA HIS A 167 4.94 -18.83 -2.68
C HIS A 167 5.53 -18.57 -1.28
N SER A 168 6.86 -18.56 -1.15
CA SER A 168 7.53 -18.29 0.14
C SER A 168 7.26 -16.86 0.63
N ALA A 169 7.28 -15.88 -0.28
CA ALA A 169 6.97 -14.49 0.05
C ALA A 169 5.51 -14.31 0.46
N ASP A 170 4.57 -14.89 -0.28
CA ASP A 170 3.14 -14.84 0.05
C ASP A 170 2.84 -15.56 1.38
N ARG A 171 3.50 -16.71 1.67
CA ARG A 171 3.36 -17.44 2.94
C ARG A 171 3.90 -16.64 4.13
N LEU A 172 5.05 -15.99 3.97
CA LEU A 172 5.62 -15.12 5.02
C LEU A 172 4.71 -13.91 5.27
N ALA A 173 4.24 -13.26 4.21
CA ALA A 173 3.28 -12.15 4.29
C ALA A 173 1.99 -12.55 5.01
N PHE A 174 1.45 -13.74 4.73
CA PHE A 174 0.27 -14.27 5.39
C PHE A 174 0.48 -14.44 6.90
N TRP A 175 1.57 -15.10 7.32
CA TRP A 175 1.86 -15.29 8.74
C TRP A 175 2.09 -13.97 9.47
N PHE A 176 2.79 -13.04 8.84
CA PHE A 176 2.97 -11.68 9.36
C PHE A 176 1.62 -10.99 9.61
N VAL A 177 0.69 -11.05 8.64
CA VAL A 177 -0.66 -10.49 8.78
C VAL A 177 -1.41 -11.10 9.96
N CYS A 178 -1.40 -12.43 10.08
CA CYS A 178 -2.10 -13.11 11.17
C CYS A 178 -1.57 -12.68 12.55
N VAL A 179 -0.24 -12.64 12.71
CA VAL A 179 0.39 -12.18 13.95
C VAL A 179 0.04 -10.72 14.24
N GLN A 180 0.05 -9.86 13.22
CA GLN A 180 -0.26 -8.44 13.39
C GLN A 180 -1.73 -8.17 13.74
N ILE A 181 -2.67 -8.95 13.19
CA ILE A 181 -4.09 -8.86 13.60
C ILE A 181 -4.25 -9.23 15.07
N LEU A 182 -3.62 -10.34 15.50
CA LEU A 182 -3.66 -10.76 16.91
C LEU A 182 -3.05 -9.68 17.80
N LEU A 183 -1.92 -9.10 17.41
CA LEU A 183 -1.31 -7.98 18.12
C LEU A 183 -2.24 -6.77 18.19
N ALA A 184 -2.90 -6.39 17.09
CA ALA A 184 -3.83 -5.28 17.05
C ALA A 184 -5.03 -5.49 17.99
N ILE A 185 -5.57 -6.71 18.06
CA ILE A 185 -6.65 -7.05 18.98
C ILE A 185 -6.17 -6.96 20.44
N MET A 186 -5.02 -7.57 20.76
CA MET A 186 -4.48 -7.56 22.13
C MET A 186 -4.18 -6.14 22.60
N VAL A 187 -3.47 -5.35 21.79
CA VAL A 187 -3.11 -3.97 22.12
C VAL A 187 -4.35 -3.07 22.14
N GLY A 188 -5.29 -3.25 21.22
CA GLY A 188 -6.54 -2.51 21.20
C GLY A 188 -7.38 -2.75 22.45
N LEU A 189 -7.50 -4.00 22.91
CA LEU A 189 -8.19 -4.34 24.16
C LEU A 189 -7.48 -3.74 25.39
N TYR A 190 -6.14 -3.75 25.39
CA TYR A 190 -5.35 -3.13 26.45
C TYR A 190 -5.61 -1.61 26.54
N TRP A 191 -5.52 -0.90 25.42
CA TRP A 191 -5.78 0.54 25.38
C TRP A 191 -7.25 0.87 25.68
N TRP A 192 -8.19 0.01 25.29
CA TRP A 192 -9.59 0.17 25.65
C TRP A 192 -9.80 0.14 27.18
N ALA A 193 -9.06 -0.72 27.89
CA ALA A 193 -9.14 -0.81 29.34
C ALA A 193 -8.43 0.36 30.06
N VAL A 194 -7.34 0.89 29.51
CA VAL A 194 -6.52 1.93 30.15
C VAL A 194 -6.97 3.34 29.77
N GLN A 195 -7.10 3.63 28.47
CA GLN A 195 -7.47 4.95 27.93
C GLN A 195 -8.29 4.80 26.63
N PRO A 196 -9.63 4.74 26.72
CA PRO A 196 -10.51 4.51 25.56
C PRO A 196 -10.33 5.51 24.41
N GLY A 197 -9.93 6.75 24.71
CA GLY A 197 -9.72 7.80 23.71
C GLY A 197 -8.63 7.48 22.68
N GLN A 198 -7.58 6.74 23.07
CA GLN A 198 -6.47 6.38 22.17
C GLN A 198 -6.65 5.01 21.51
N ALA A 199 -7.53 4.16 22.06
CA ALA A 199 -7.69 2.78 21.62
C ALA A 199 -8.05 2.64 20.14
N VAL A 200 -8.92 3.51 19.64
CA VAL A 200 -9.33 3.51 18.22
C VAL A 200 -8.15 3.85 17.32
N ALA A 201 -7.44 4.94 17.62
CA ALA A 201 -6.28 5.37 16.82
C ALA A 201 -5.17 4.31 16.78
N VAL A 202 -4.83 3.72 17.93
CA VAL A 202 -3.81 2.65 18.04
C VAL A 202 -4.24 1.39 17.28
N THR A 203 -5.47 0.94 17.46
CA THR A 203 -5.99 -0.27 16.80
C THR A 203 -6.01 -0.09 15.29
N VAL A 204 -6.51 1.06 14.82
CA VAL A 204 -6.53 1.38 13.38
C VAL A 204 -5.11 1.45 12.83
N ALA A 205 -4.16 2.10 13.52
CA ALA A 205 -2.77 2.18 13.07
C ALA A 205 -2.14 0.78 12.93
N LEU A 206 -2.35 -0.12 13.89
CA LEU A 206 -1.84 -1.50 13.85
C LEU A 206 -2.49 -2.33 12.74
N LEU A 207 -3.81 -2.21 12.56
CA LEU A 207 -4.55 -2.89 11.48
C LEU A 207 -4.13 -2.39 10.10
N VAL A 208 -3.97 -1.07 9.93
CA VAL A 208 -3.45 -0.46 8.70
C VAL A 208 -2.07 -1.00 8.39
N MET A 209 -1.16 -0.95 9.37
CA MET A 209 0.22 -1.42 9.24
C MET A 209 0.33 -2.93 8.96
N SER A 210 -0.74 -3.70 9.14
CA SER A 210 -0.74 -5.11 8.76
C SER A 210 -0.73 -5.37 7.26
N CYS A 211 -1.03 -4.39 6.37
CA CYS A 211 -0.97 -4.66 4.93
C CYS A 211 0.44 -5.10 4.49
N PRO A 212 0.65 -6.34 4.03
CA PRO A 212 1.96 -6.81 3.61
C PRO A 212 2.28 -6.40 2.15
N CYS A 213 1.67 -5.32 1.67
CA CYS A 213 1.69 -4.82 0.29
C CYS A 213 3.12 -4.81 -0.31
N ALA A 214 4.11 -4.31 0.44
CA ALA A 214 5.51 -4.26 0.04
C ALA A 214 6.21 -5.64 0.02
N MET A 215 5.83 -6.54 0.95
CA MET A 215 6.36 -7.91 1.02
C MET A 215 5.88 -8.74 -0.18
N SER A 216 4.57 -8.69 -0.47
CA SER A 216 3.93 -9.38 -1.59
C SER A 216 4.44 -8.90 -2.96
N MET A 217 4.86 -7.63 -3.06
CA MET A 217 5.44 -7.06 -4.27
C MET A 217 6.96 -7.35 -4.43
N SER A 218 7.65 -7.78 -3.37
CA SER A 218 9.12 -7.91 -3.36
C SER A 218 9.66 -8.87 -4.42
N VAL A 219 9.01 -10.02 -4.62
CA VAL A 219 9.37 -11.00 -5.64
C VAL A 219 8.91 -10.57 -7.05
N PRO A 220 7.63 -10.26 -7.31
CA PRO A 220 7.19 -9.93 -8.67
C PRO A 220 7.88 -8.67 -9.23
N SER A 221 8.20 -7.67 -8.41
CA SER A 221 8.96 -6.50 -8.88
C SER A 221 10.39 -6.85 -9.30
N ALA A 222 11.08 -7.72 -8.56
CA ALA A 222 12.42 -8.19 -8.90
C ALA A 222 12.41 -9.06 -10.18
N LEU A 223 11.41 -9.92 -10.33
CA LEU A 223 11.20 -10.71 -11.54
C LEU A 223 10.88 -9.83 -12.75
N ALA A 224 10.00 -8.83 -12.61
CA ALA A 224 9.69 -7.88 -13.68
C ALA A 224 10.94 -7.13 -14.15
N ALA A 225 11.79 -6.69 -13.20
CA ALA A 225 13.07 -6.08 -13.53
C ALA A 225 14.02 -7.04 -14.27
N ARG A 226 14.06 -8.31 -13.88
CA ARG A 226 14.82 -9.36 -14.59
C ARG A 226 14.35 -9.52 -16.04
N HIS A 227 13.04 -9.62 -16.24
CA HIS A 227 12.45 -9.76 -17.58
C HIS A 227 12.78 -8.54 -18.44
N ALA A 228 12.67 -7.32 -17.90
CA ALA A 228 13.05 -6.10 -18.59
C ALA A 228 14.54 -6.10 -19.01
N VAL A 229 15.44 -6.63 -18.16
CA VAL A 229 16.87 -6.79 -18.51
C VAL A 229 17.06 -7.83 -19.61
N ARG A 230 16.41 -9.00 -19.54
CA ARG A 230 16.49 -10.06 -20.56
C ARG A 230 16.03 -9.57 -21.94
N LEU A 231 14.94 -8.79 -21.98
CA LEU A 231 14.44 -8.18 -23.22
C LEU A 231 15.42 -7.14 -23.81
N ARG A 232 16.12 -6.38 -22.96
CA ARG A 232 17.08 -5.36 -23.42
C ARG A 232 18.41 -5.94 -23.88
N ALA A 233 18.89 -6.99 -23.20
CA ALA A 233 20.17 -7.59 -23.51
C ALA A 233 20.15 -8.41 -24.80
N GLY A 234 18.97 -8.90 -25.23
CA GLY A 234 18.83 -9.84 -26.34
C GLY A 234 19.52 -11.16 -26.02
N ALA A 235 18.75 -12.22 -25.72
CA ALA A 235 19.21 -13.58 -25.36
C ALA A 235 20.71 -13.68 -24.99
N ALA A 236 21.12 -13.04 -23.90
CA ALA A 236 22.53 -13.04 -23.50
C ALA A 236 22.98 -14.49 -23.28
N GLY A 237 24.20 -14.81 -23.73
CA GLY A 237 24.78 -16.15 -23.60
C GLY A 237 24.74 -16.69 -22.16
N PRO A 238 24.91 -18.02 -21.98
CA PRO A 238 24.59 -18.75 -20.74
C PRO A 238 25.22 -18.19 -19.45
N GLY A 239 26.38 -17.54 -19.52
CA GLY A 239 27.05 -16.90 -18.36
C GLY A 239 26.35 -15.62 -17.84
N GLY A 240 25.62 -14.89 -18.68
CA GLY A 240 24.89 -13.68 -18.29
C GLY A 240 23.55 -13.96 -17.60
N SER A 241 22.92 -15.11 -17.90
CA SER A 241 21.63 -15.49 -17.30
C SER A 241 21.79 -15.87 -15.82
N ALA A 242 22.83 -16.65 -15.48
CA ALA A 242 23.05 -17.13 -14.12
C ALA A 242 23.41 -16.01 -13.12
N SER A 243 24.20 -15.01 -13.56
CA SER A 243 24.54 -13.85 -12.72
C SER A 243 23.32 -12.94 -12.48
N LEU A 244 22.49 -12.77 -13.51
CA LEU A 244 21.23 -12.03 -13.42
C LEU A 244 20.24 -12.71 -12.46
N ASP A 245 20.09 -14.03 -12.54
CA ASP A 245 19.21 -14.79 -11.64
C ASP A 245 19.66 -14.70 -10.17
N LYS A 246 20.97 -14.79 -9.91
CA LYS A 246 21.54 -14.56 -8.56
C LYS A 246 21.24 -13.15 -8.06
N ALA A 247 21.41 -12.13 -8.92
CA ALA A 247 21.11 -10.74 -8.58
C ALA A 247 19.62 -10.53 -8.30
N THR A 248 18.73 -11.11 -9.09
CA THR A 248 17.28 -11.08 -8.89
C THR A 248 16.87 -11.69 -7.56
N ARG A 249 17.39 -12.88 -7.22
CA ARG A 249 17.13 -13.52 -5.91
C ARG A 249 17.61 -12.68 -4.74
N ARG A 250 18.81 -12.09 -4.86
CA ARG A 250 19.37 -11.20 -3.83
C ARG A 250 18.46 -9.98 -3.61
N ILE A 251 18.04 -9.29 -4.67
CA ILE A 251 17.17 -8.11 -4.57
C ILE A 251 15.80 -8.49 -4.01
N ALA A 252 15.20 -9.60 -4.46
CA ALA A 252 13.92 -10.08 -3.95
C ALA A 252 13.97 -10.35 -2.43
N ARG A 253 15.03 -11.03 -1.95
CA ARG A 253 15.23 -11.27 -0.51
C ARG A 253 15.50 -9.99 0.27
N GLN A 254 16.33 -9.09 -0.26
CA GLN A 254 16.59 -7.79 0.36
C GLN A 254 15.31 -6.96 0.52
N ASN A 255 14.47 -6.93 -0.51
CA ASN A 255 13.18 -6.25 -0.46
C ASN A 255 12.24 -6.88 0.56
N LEU A 256 12.15 -8.22 0.55
CA LEU A 256 11.26 -8.96 1.44
C LEU A 256 11.64 -8.76 2.92
N TYR A 257 12.90 -9.00 3.27
CA TYR A 257 13.38 -8.87 4.64
C TYR A 257 13.51 -7.41 5.08
N GLY A 258 13.87 -6.51 4.18
CA GLY A 258 13.91 -5.07 4.46
C GLY A 258 12.52 -4.53 4.79
N SER A 259 11.50 -4.94 4.01
CA SER A 259 10.12 -4.58 4.32
C SER A 259 9.63 -5.23 5.62
N LEU A 260 9.95 -6.50 5.87
CA LEU A 260 9.61 -7.16 7.14
C LEU A 260 10.22 -6.42 8.34
N ALA A 261 11.51 -6.13 8.30
CA ALA A 261 12.22 -5.45 9.38
C ALA A 261 11.64 -4.06 9.67
N TRP A 262 11.28 -3.32 8.62
CA TRP A 262 10.62 -2.03 8.76
C TRP A 262 9.29 -2.14 9.52
N HIS A 263 8.45 -3.12 9.17
CA HIS A 263 7.18 -3.33 9.86
C HIS A 263 7.36 -3.78 11.31
N LEU A 264 8.33 -4.67 11.56
CA LEU A 264 8.67 -5.12 12.93
C LEU A 264 9.20 -3.97 13.80
N LEU A 265 9.89 -2.99 13.21
CA LEU A 265 10.36 -1.80 13.91
C LEU A 265 9.20 -0.83 14.22
N MET A 266 8.26 -0.67 13.29
CA MET A 266 7.17 0.29 13.42
C MET A 266 5.99 -0.23 14.27
N ALA A 267 5.75 -1.54 14.31
CA ALA A 267 4.64 -2.11 15.07
C ALA A 267 4.69 -1.80 16.59
N PRO A 268 5.84 -1.88 17.29
CA PRO A 268 5.96 -1.44 18.68
C PRO A 268 5.68 0.05 18.86
N LEU A 269 6.18 0.89 17.96
CA LEU A 269 5.93 2.34 18.00
C LEU A 269 4.43 2.66 17.86
N ALA A 270 3.74 1.93 16.98
CA ALA A 270 2.28 2.01 16.86
C ALA A 270 1.57 1.48 18.11
N ALA A 271 2.05 0.39 18.70
CA ALA A 271 1.46 -0.20 19.90
C ALA A 271 1.54 0.72 21.13
N ILE A 272 2.59 1.55 21.21
CA ILE A 272 2.77 2.58 22.26
C ILE A 272 1.94 3.85 21.96
N GLY A 273 1.33 3.96 20.78
CA GLY A 273 0.50 5.11 20.39
C GLY A 273 1.28 6.30 19.82
N TRP A 274 2.57 6.13 19.50
CA TRP A 274 3.37 7.18 18.85
C TRP A 274 3.08 7.33 17.36
N VAL A 275 2.51 6.30 16.74
CA VAL A 275 2.21 6.29 15.30
C VAL A 275 0.72 6.50 15.09
N GLN A 276 0.38 7.67 14.57
CA GLN A 276 -0.98 7.99 14.14
C GLN A 276 -1.35 7.17 12.88
N PRO A 277 -2.65 6.90 12.63
CA PRO A 277 -3.10 6.13 11.46
C PRO A 277 -2.57 6.64 10.11
N TRP A 278 -2.50 7.97 9.93
CA TRP A 278 -2.00 8.58 8.71
C TRP A 278 -0.50 8.35 8.51
N VAL A 279 0.30 8.36 9.60
CA VAL A 279 1.73 8.04 9.57
C VAL A 279 1.91 6.59 9.15
N ALA A 280 1.11 5.68 9.71
CA ALA A 280 1.14 4.27 9.32
C ALA A 280 0.93 4.12 7.80
N ALA A 281 -0.14 4.71 7.25
CA ALA A 281 -0.42 4.66 5.81
C ALA A 281 0.72 5.21 4.94
N LEU A 282 1.31 6.34 5.33
CA LEU A 282 2.43 6.97 4.63
C LEU A 282 3.68 6.06 4.61
N THR A 283 4.01 5.45 5.76
CA THR A 283 5.16 4.53 5.85
C THR A 283 4.99 3.28 4.97
N MET A 284 3.76 2.77 4.81
CA MET A 284 3.48 1.64 3.91
C MET A 284 3.73 1.98 2.44
N LEU A 285 3.30 3.18 2.02
CA LEU A 285 3.56 3.67 0.67
C LEU A 285 5.06 3.81 0.43
N PHE A 286 5.80 4.41 1.36
CA PHE A 286 7.25 4.53 1.26
C PHE A 286 7.95 3.18 1.18
N SER A 287 7.55 2.20 1.98
CA SER A 287 8.11 0.84 1.92
C SER A 287 7.88 0.21 0.53
N SER A 288 6.67 0.34 -0.01
CA SER A 288 6.33 -0.18 -1.34
C SER A 288 7.13 0.49 -2.45
N LEU A 289 7.26 1.82 -2.40
CA LEU A 289 8.07 2.59 -3.34
C LEU A 289 9.56 2.23 -3.25
N ALA A 290 10.09 2.03 -2.04
CA ALA A 290 11.47 1.62 -1.82
C ALA A 290 11.76 0.24 -2.44
N VAL A 291 10.85 -0.73 -2.27
CA VAL A 291 10.93 -2.06 -2.88
C VAL A 291 10.93 -1.96 -4.41
N ALA A 292 10.01 -1.19 -4.98
CA ALA A 292 9.95 -0.97 -6.43
C ALA A 292 11.22 -0.27 -6.97
N ALA A 293 11.71 0.75 -6.27
CA ALA A 293 12.92 1.48 -6.62
C ALA A 293 14.18 0.59 -6.54
N ASN A 294 14.29 -0.25 -5.52
CA ASN A 294 15.40 -1.19 -5.38
C ASN A 294 15.38 -2.25 -6.49
N ALA A 295 14.20 -2.77 -6.85
CA ALA A 295 14.05 -3.66 -8.00
C ALA A 295 14.46 -2.97 -9.32
N TRP A 296 14.11 -1.70 -9.49
CA TRP A 296 14.46 -0.92 -10.68
C TRP A 296 15.97 -0.73 -10.87
N ARG A 297 16.78 -0.77 -9.79
CA ARG A 297 18.26 -0.71 -9.87
C ARG A 297 18.85 -1.81 -10.76
N LEU A 298 18.20 -2.96 -10.86
CA LEU A 298 18.62 -4.06 -11.73
C LEU A 298 18.59 -3.65 -13.22
N THR A 299 17.57 -2.88 -13.61
CA THR A 299 17.41 -2.40 -14.99
C THR A 299 18.37 -1.28 -15.38
N ARG A 300 18.79 -0.46 -14.41
CA ARG A 300 19.77 0.63 -14.62
C ARG A 300 21.16 0.06 -14.88
N ARG A 301 21.64 -0.86 -14.04
CA ARG A 301 22.95 -1.51 -14.18
C ARG A 301 23.15 -2.20 -15.53
N ALA A 302 22.08 -2.77 -16.10
CA ALA A 302 22.11 -3.36 -17.44
C ALA A 302 22.22 -2.31 -18.56
N GLY A 303 21.68 -1.10 -18.36
CA GLY A 303 21.80 0.01 -19.30
C GLY A 303 23.23 0.53 -19.41
N ASP A 304 23.94 0.63 -18.29
CA ASP A 304 25.34 1.09 -18.24
C ASP A 304 26.27 0.08 -18.95
N GLY A 305 26.02 -1.23 -18.77
CA GLY A 305 26.76 -2.29 -19.47
C GLY A 305 26.60 -2.25 -21.00
N VAL A 306 25.38 -2.05 -21.51
CA VAL A 306 25.13 -1.94 -22.96
C VAL A 306 25.71 -0.65 -23.55
N ALA A 307 25.71 0.46 -22.80
CA ALA A 307 26.35 1.71 -23.23
C ALA A 307 27.88 1.55 -23.32
N SER A 308 28.50 0.87 -22.35
CA SER A 308 29.94 0.58 -22.37
C SER A 308 30.36 -0.39 -23.49
N GLY A 309 29.52 -1.39 -23.81
CA GLY A 309 29.80 -2.34 -24.90
C GLY A 309 29.63 -1.78 -26.31
N ARG A 310 28.81 -0.73 -26.48
CA ARG A 310 28.69 -0.01 -27.77
C ARG A 310 29.84 0.97 -28.02
N GLY A 311 30.53 1.44 -26.97
CA GLY A 311 31.72 2.28 -27.09
C GLY A 311 32.99 1.53 -27.54
N ALA A 312 33.00 0.19 -27.42
CA ALA A 312 34.15 -0.65 -27.80
C ALA A 312 34.05 -1.23 -29.23
N ALA A 313 32.97 -0.96 -29.97
CA ALA A 313 32.71 -1.55 -31.28
C ALA A 313 32.35 -0.50 -32.33
N GLN A 314 33.29 0.36 -32.72
CA GLN A 314 33.44 0.94 -34.08
C GLN A 314 34.74 1.74 -34.23
N PRO A 315 35.32 1.87 -35.44
CA PRO A 315 36.37 0.99 -35.94
C PRO A 315 37.69 1.74 -36.20
N ALA A 316 38.78 0.99 -36.35
CA ALA A 316 39.96 1.42 -37.10
C ALA A 316 40.18 0.42 -38.24
#